data_AF-A0A9D0Y1C0-F1
#
_entry.id   AF-A0A9D0Y1C0-F1
#
_cell.length_a   1.000
_cell.length_b   1.000
_cell.length_c   1.000
_cell.angle_alpha   90.00
_cell.angle_beta   90.00
_cell.angle_gamma   90.00
#
_symmetry.space_group_name_H-M   'P 1'
#
loop_
_entity.id
_entity.type
_entity.pdbx_description
1 polymer ?
#
loop_
_entity_poly.entity_id
_entity_poly.type
_entity_poly.pdbx_seq_one_letter_code
_entity_poly.pdbx_strand_id
1 'polypeptide(L)'
;MRSKNKIPQHLYKTIIYIVCIFLALLSIFPFLIMMINATRSTPEIQQNAISLIPSTHLMKNFDILTGKSFDPMIGFVNSFIISTFATALNIYFSSLTAYALVAYSWKLRQAFLTFILAVMMIPAQVTSIGFYQLMYR
;
A
#
# COMPACT_ATOMS: atom_id res chain seq x y z
N MET A 1 44.36 19.07 -5.52
CA MET A 1 44.39 18.41 -4.19
C MET A 1 42.96 18.31 -3.65
N ARG A 2 42.30 17.15 -3.77
CA ARG A 2 40.99 16.90 -3.16
C ARG A 2 41.13 15.65 -2.32
N SER A 3 41.47 15.84 -1.05
CA SER A 3 41.53 14.76 -0.06
C SER A 3 40.12 14.18 0.08
N LYS A 4 39.87 13.03 -0.55
CA LYS A 4 38.67 12.24 -0.31
C LYS A 4 38.95 11.47 0.97
N ASN A 5 38.48 11.98 2.10
CA ASN A 5 38.26 11.19 3.31
C ASN A 5 37.23 10.12 2.98
N LYS A 6 37.69 8.99 2.42
CA LYS A 6 36.88 7.81 2.21
C LYS A 6 36.63 7.21 3.60
N ILE A 7 35.46 7.46 4.17
CA ILE A 7 34.96 6.71 5.32
C ILE A 7 35.19 5.22 5.01
N PRO A 8 35.77 4.43 5.93
CA PRO A 8 36.01 3.01 5.66
C PRO A 8 34.71 2.36 5.22
N GLN A 9 34.74 1.62 4.10
CA GLN A 9 33.53 1.06 3.48
C GLN A 9 32.71 0.20 4.46
N HIS A 10 33.38 -0.43 5.42
CA HIS A 10 32.74 -1.18 6.50
C HIS A 10 31.91 -0.28 7.43
N LEU A 11 32.41 0.88 7.84
CA LEU A 11 31.68 1.82 8.70
C LEU A 11 30.45 2.40 7.98
N TYR A 12 30.59 2.74 6.69
CA TYR A 12 29.45 3.19 5.88
C TYR A 12 28.35 2.12 5.77
N LYS A 13 28.73 0.86 5.50
CA LYS A 13 27.79 -0.26 5.46
C LYS A 13 27.13 -0.50 6.81
N THR A 14 27.88 -0.45 7.91
CA THR A 14 27.34 -0.59 9.27
C THR A 14 26.30 0.48 9.57
N ILE A 15 26.56 1.74 9.21
CA ILE A 15 25.60 2.83 9.38
C ILE A 15 24.32 2.58 8.56
N ILE A 16 24.44 2.16 7.30
CA ILE A 16 23.27 1.81 6.47
C ILE A 16 22.47 0.69 7.13
N TYR A 17 23.12 -0.38 7.58
CA TYR A 17 22.41 -1.50 8.22
C TYR A 17 21.70 -1.08 9.50
N ILE A 18 22.34 -0.27 10.35
CA ILE A 18 21.70 0.27 11.57
C ILE A 18 20.45 1.08 11.20
N VAL A 19 20.55 1.98 10.21
CA VAL A 19 19.42 2.80 9.75
C VAL A 19 18.32 1.93 9.13
N CYS A 20 18.67 0.95 8.29
CA CYS A 20 17.70 0.04 7.69
C CYS A 20 16.99 -0.83 8.74
N ILE A 21 17.70 -1.36 9.74
CA ILE A 21 17.12 -2.13 10.84
C ILE A 21 16.18 -1.23 11.66
N PHE A 22 16.60 -0.02 11.98
CA PHE A 22 15.76 0.94 12.70
C PHE A 22 14.48 1.27 11.93
N LEU A 23 14.58 1.59 10.63
CA LEU A 23 13.43 1.86 9.77
C LEU A 23 12.51 0.63 9.64
N ALA A 24 13.08 -0.57 9.52
CA ALA A 24 12.31 -1.81 9.47
C ALA A 24 11.51 -2.04 10.77
N LEU A 25 12.13 -1.83 11.93
CA LEU A 25 11.45 -1.92 13.23
C LEU A 25 10.31 -0.88 13.34
N LEU A 26 10.57 0.35 12.90
CA LEU A 26 9.57 1.43 12.88
C LEU A 26 8.38 1.08 11.95
N SER A 27 8.64 0.46 10.80
CA SER A 27 7.59 0.00 9.89
C SER A 27 6.79 -1.19 10.42
N ILE A 28 7.42 -2.09 11.18
CA ILE A 28 6.75 -3.28 11.77
C ILE A 28 5.89 -2.90 12.98
N PHE A 29 6.30 -1.87 13.73
CA PHE A 29 5.61 -1.41 14.94
C PHE A 29 4.07 -1.21 14.81
N PRO A 30 3.52 -0.51 13.80
CA PRO A 30 2.07 -0.37 13.65
C PRO A 30 1.36 -1.71 13.41
N PHE A 31 1.99 -2.67 12.71
CA PHE A 31 1.42 -4.00 12.51
C PHE A 31 1.38 -4.81 13.81
N LEU A 32 2.40 -4.69 14.66
CA LEU A 32 2.39 -5.33 15.98
C LEU A 32 1.26 -4.77 16.85
N ILE A 33 1.06 -3.45 16.88
CA ILE A 33 -0.06 -2.82 17.60
C ILE A 33 -1.40 -3.33 17.05
N MET A 34 -1.55 -3.43 15.73
CA MET A 34 -2.77 -3.95 15.11
C MET A 34 -3.08 -5.38 15.57
N MET A 35 -2.07 -6.26 15.57
CA MET A 35 -2.23 -7.64 16.03
C MET A 35 -2.59 -7.73 17.52
N ILE A 36 -1.98 -6.89 18.36
CA ILE A 36 -2.27 -6.85 19.80
C ILE A 36 -3.66 -6.30 20.04
N ASN A 37 -4.06 -5.23 19.34
CA ASN A 37 -5.40 -4.65 19.45
C ASN A 37 -6.49 -5.63 18.99
N ALA A 38 -6.20 -6.57 18.08
CA ALA A 38 -7.14 -7.65 17.74
C ALA A 38 -7.46 -8.56 18.94
N THR A 39 -6.59 -8.61 19.96
CA THR A 39 -6.80 -9.39 21.19
C THR A 39 -7.51 -8.62 22.30
N ARG A 40 -7.73 -7.31 22.13
CA ARG A 40 -8.23 -6.38 23.16
C ARG A 40 -9.70 -6.04 22.99
N SER A 41 -10.32 -5.60 24.08
CA SER A 41 -11.71 -5.12 24.06
C SER A 41 -11.80 -3.67 23.55
N THR A 42 -12.94 -3.28 22.99
CA THR A 42 -13.19 -1.90 22.55
C THR A 42 -12.89 -0.82 23.61
N PRO A 43 -13.32 -0.96 24.88
CA PRO A 43 -13.00 0.04 25.91
C PRO A 43 -11.49 0.08 26.25
N GLU A 44 -10.78 -1.05 26.21
CA GLU A 44 -9.33 -1.08 26.42
C GLU A 44 -8.55 -0.34 25.33
N ILE A 45 -9.02 -0.40 24.09
CA ILE A 45 -8.44 0.31 22.94
C ILE A 45 -8.72 1.82 23.05
N GLN A 46 -9.92 2.21 23.47
CA GLN A 46 -10.30 3.62 23.62
C GLN A 46 -9.57 4.32 24.78
N GLN A 47 -9.30 3.59 25.87
CA GLN A 47 -8.57 4.13 27.02
C GLN A 47 -7.05 4.19 26.77
N ASN A 48 -6.49 3.18 26.09
CA ASN A 48 -5.07 3.13 25.75
C ASN A 48 -4.89 2.56 24.33
N ALA A 49 -4.78 3.44 23.34
CA ALA A 49 -4.67 3.08 21.93
C ALA A 49 -3.35 2.35 21.58
N ILE A 50 -2.28 2.61 22.34
CA ILE A 50 -0.96 2.02 22.16
C ILE A 50 -0.65 1.17 23.40
N SER A 51 -0.91 -0.14 23.32
CA SER A 51 -0.46 -1.12 24.31
C SER A 51 0.25 -2.26 23.60
N LEU A 52 1.33 -2.74 24.21
CA LEU A 52 2.07 -3.93 23.76
C LEU A 52 1.64 -5.20 24.53
N ILE A 53 0.61 -5.11 25.37
CA ILE A 53 0.14 -6.21 26.20
C ILE A 53 -1.08 -6.85 25.53
N PRO A 54 -1.02 -8.14 25.17
CA PRO A 54 -2.17 -8.89 24.67
C PRO A 54 -3.24 -9.04 25.75
N SER A 55 -4.50 -9.02 25.34
CA SER A 55 -5.65 -9.30 26.21
C SER A 55 -6.29 -10.64 25.86
N THR A 56 -7.21 -11.12 26.69
CA THR A 56 -7.82 -12.46 26.57
C THR A 56 -9.01 -12.50 25.61
N HIS A 57 -9.33 -11.39 24.94
CA HIS A 57 -10.54 -11.23 24.13
C HIS A 57 -10.39 -11.68 22.67
N LEU A 58 -9.27 -12.31 22.29
CA LEU A 58 -9.00 -12.77 20.91
C LEU A 58 -10.13 -13.66 20.36
N MET A 59 -10.49 -14.73 21.06
CA MET A 59 -11.53 -15.67 20.59
C MET A 59 -12.89 -14.99 20.47
N LYS A 60 -13.25 -14.14 21.44
CA LYS A 60 -14.50 -13.36 21.39
C LYS A 60 -14.55 -12.41 20.19
N ASN A 61 -13.45 -11.74 19.88
CA ASN A 61 -13.35 -10.85 18.73
C ASN A 61 -13.42 -11.63 17.41
N PHE A 62 -12.83 -12.84 17.37
CA PHE A 62 -12.91 -13.74 16.22
C PHE A 62 -14.33 -14.28 16.00
N ASP A 63 -15.03 -14.68 17.06
CA ASP A 63 -16.43 -15.12 16.99
C ASP A 63 -17.36 -13.97 16.56
N ILE A 64 -17.08 -12.74 16.99
CA ILE A 64 -17.82 -11.56 16.51
C ILE A 64 -17.55 -11.29 15.03
N LEU A 65 -16.32 -11.52 14.57
CA LEU A 65 -15.91 -11.33 13.18
C LEU A 65 -16.59 -12.35 12.25
N THR A 66 -16.77 -13.59 12.70
CA THR A 66 -17.38 -14.69 11.93
C THR A 66 -18.90 -14.81 12.14
N GLY A 67 -19.43 -14.35 13.28
CA GLY A 67 -20.82 -14.52 13.68
C GLY A 67 -21.76 -13.35 13.35
N LYS A 68 -21.25 -12.21 12.87
CA LYS A 68 -22.09 -11.09 12.39
C LYS A 68 -22.57 -11.32 10.95
N SER A 69 -23.56 -10.54 10.50
CA SER A 69 -24.14 -10.57 9.14
C SER A 69 -23.16 -10.28 7.98
N PHE A 70 -21.86 -10.20 8.24
CA PHE A 70 -20.81 -9.93 7.29
C PHE A 70 -19.85 -11.12 7.27
N ASP A 71 -19.69 -11.76 6.12
CA ASP A 71 -18.70 -12.82 5.91
C ASP A 71 -17.38 -12.19 5.40
N PRO A 72 -16.31 -12.16 6.24
CA PRO A 72 -15.03 -11.60 5.84
C PRO A 72 -14.38 -12.37 4.68
N MET A 73 -14.67 -13.67 4.56
CA MET A 73 -14.08 -14.53 3.54
C MET A 73 -14.62 -14.19 2.16
N ILE A 74 -15.91 -13.90 2.04
CA ILE A 74 -16.51 -13.41 0.79
C ILE A 74 -15.88 -12.07 0.39
N GLY A 75 -15.69 -11.15 1.34
CA GLY A 75 -15.01 -9.88 1.10
C GLY A 75 -13.57 -10.07 0.59
N PHE A 76 -12.84 -11.02 1.17
CA PHE A 76 -11.49 -11.35 0.76
C PHE A 76 -11.44 -11.95 -0.65
N VAL A 77 -12.32 -12.91 -0.96
CA VAL A 77 -12.41 -13.54 -2.28
C VAL A 77 -12.80 -12.52 -3.35
N ASN A 78 -13.78 -11.65 -3.09
CA ASN A 78 -14.16 -10.59 -4.00
C ASN A 78 -13.00 -9.63 -4.28
N SER A 79 -12.28 -9.23 -3.23
CA SER A 79 -11.11 -8.37 -3.36
C SER A 79 -9.97 -9.04 -4.14
N PHE A 80 -9.75 -10.34 -3.90
CA PHE A 80 -8.76 -11.13 -4.62
C PHE A 80 -9.08 -11.25 -6.11
N ILE A 81 -10.32 -11.54 -6.46
CA ILE A 81 -10.78 -11.61 -7.85
C ILE A 81 -10.59 -10.25 -8.53
N ILE A 82 -11.14 -9.19 -7.95
CA ILE A 82 -11.08 -7.84 -8.55
C ILE A 82 -9.63 -7.37 -8.72
N SER A 83 -8.81 -7.50 -7.68
CA SER A 83 -7.40 -7.07 -7.73
C SER A 83 -6.59 -7.85 -8.75
N THR A 84 -6.82 -9.17 -8.89
CA THR A 84 -6.11 -10.01 -9.87
C THR A 84 -6.44 -9.58 -11.30
N PHE A 85 -7.72 -9.47 -11.64
CA PHE A 85 -8.14 -9.08 -12.99
C PHE A 85 -7.74 -7.63 -13.31
N ALA A 86 -7.92 -6.71 -12.37
CA ALA A 86 -7.52 -5.31 -12.54
C ALA A 86 -6.02 -5.18 -12.78
N THR A 87 -5.20 -5.91 -12.01
CA THR A 87 -3.73 -5.89 -12.17
C THR A 87 -3.32 -6.52 -13.51
N ALA A 88 -3.89 -7.65 -13.89
CA ALA A 88 -3.57 -8.33 -15.15
C ALA A 88 -3.88 -7.44 -16.36
N LEU A 89 -5.07 -6.86 -16.41
CA LEU A 89 -5.46 -5.94 -17.48
C LEU A 89 -4.60 -4.68 -17.47
N ASN A 90 -4.32 -4.12 -16.30
CA ASN A 90 -3.49 -2.92 -16.17
C ASN A 90 -2.06 -3.15 -16.71
N ILE A 91 -1.44 -4.28 -16.37
CA ILE A 91 -0.10 -4.64 -16.88
C ILE A 91 -0.15 -4.83 -18.40
N TYR A 92 -1.17 -5.52 -18.92
CA TYR A 92 -1.32 -5.76 -20.36
C TYR A 92 -1.37 -4.45 -21.16
N PHE A 93 -2.27 -3.53 -20.81
CA PHE A 93 -2.40 -2.26 -21.53
C PHE A 93 -1.22 -1.31 -21.26
N SER A 94 -0.76 -1.20 -20.01
CA SER A 94 0.35 -0.30 -19.66
C SER A 94 1.66 -0.71 -20.34
N SER A 95 1.94 -2.02 -20.45
CA SER A 95 3.15 -2.51 -21.13
C SER A 95 3.10 -2.25 -22.63
N LEU A 96 1.95 -2.43 -23.28
CA LEU A 96 1.77 -2.12 -24.70
C LEU A 96 1.94 -0.62 -24.98
N THR A 97 1.34 0.25 -24.16
CA THR A 97 1.49 1.70 -24.26
C THR A 97 2.94 2.13 -24.02
N ALA A 98 3.61 1.56 -23.01
CA ALA A 98 5.02 1.83 -22.74
C ALA A 98 5.91 1.42 -23.92
N TYR A 99 5.66 0.25 -24.51
CA TYR A 99 6.38 -0.23 -25.68
C TYR A 99 6.21 0.71 -26.89
N ALA A 100 4.98 1.15 -27.19
CA ALA A 100 4.70 2.08 -28.28
C ALA A 100 5.35 3.47 -28.10
N LEU A 101 5.50 3.94 -26.86
CA LEU A 101 6.11 5.23 -26.56
C LEU A 101 7.64 5.18 -26.51
N VAL A 102 8.21 4.09 -26.00
CA VAL A 102 9.66 3.97 -25.74
C VAL A 102 10.40 3.29 -26.90
N ALA A 103 9.89 2.17 -27.41
CA ALA A 103 10.59 1.38 -28.42
C ALA A 103 10.48 1.98 -29.83
N TYR A 104 9.38 2.68 -30.14
CA TYR A 104 9.17 3.31 -31.45
C TYR A 104 9.40 4.82 -31.43
N SER A 105 10.06 5.33 -32.47
CA SER A 105 10.24 6.77 -32.69
C SER A 105 9.22 7.30 -33.69
N TRP A 106 8.14 7.89 -33.20
CA TRP A 106 7.08 8.51 -34.00
C TRP A 106 6.84 9.97 -33.59
N LYS A 107 6.32 10.78 -34.52
CA LYS A 107 6.32 12.26 -34.44
C LYS A 107 5.62 12.84 -33.20
N LEU A 108 4.58 12.20 -32.68
CA LEU A 108 3.75 12.73 -31.57
C LEU A 108 3.99 12.04 -30.22
N ARG A 109 5.00 11.15 -30.10
CA ARG A 109 5.24 10.38 -28.87
C ARG A 109 5.40 11.25 -27.62
N GLN A 110 6.05 12.40 -27.74
CA GLN A 110 6.31 13.31 -26.62
C GLN A 110 5.03 14.00 -26.15
N ALA A 111 4.14 14.36 -27.07
CA ALA A 111 2.86 14.97 -26.75
C ALA A 111 1.96 13.97 -25.99
N PHE A 112 1.90 12.72 -26.45
CA PHE A 112 1.15 11.65 -25.75
C PHE A 112 1.72 11.33 -24.38
N LEU A 113 3.06 11.25 -24.25
CA LEU A 113 3.70 11.04 -22.94
C LEU A 113 3.34 12.17 -21.96
N THR A 114 3.43 13.41 -22.41
CA THR A 114 3.08 14.59 -21.60
C THR A 114 1.60 14.58 -21.20
N PHE A 115 0.71 14.21 -22.12
CA PHE A 115 -0.72 14.08 -21.84
C PHE A 115 -1.03 13.01 -20.79
N ILE A 116 -0.43 11.82 -20.90
CA ILE A 116 -0.61 10.75 -19.91
C ILE A 116 -0.14 11.19 -18.53
N LEU A 117 1.04 11.84 -18.46
CA LEU A 117 1.55 12.39 -17.20
C LEU A 117 0.61 13.44 -16.60
N ALA A 118 0.06 14.34 -17.42
CA ALA A 118 -0.89 15.35 -16.97
C ALA A 118 -2.16 14.72 -16.37
N VAL A 119 -2.68 13.66 -16.98
CA VAL A 119 -3.85 12.93 -16.44
C VAL A 119 -3.52 12.21 -15.12
N MET A 120 -2.33 11.62 -14.99
CA MET A 120 -1.90 10.97 -13.75
C MET A 120 -1.70 11.94 -12.57
N MET A 121 -1.56 13.24 -12.82
CA MET A 121 -1.52 14.26 -11.77
C MET A 121 -2.90 14.57 -11.19
N ILE A 122 -3.98 14.14 -11.84
CA ILE A 122 -5.34 14.34 -11.32
C ILE A 122 -5.52 13.44 -10.09
N PRO A 123 -5.89 14.01 -8.93
CA PRO A 123 -6.09 13.24 -7.71
C PRO A 123 -7.27 12.27 -7.87
N ALA A 124 -7.07 11.01 -7.48
CA ALA A 124 -8.07 9.96 -7.58
C ALA A 124 -9.39 10.33 -6.87
N GLN A 125 -9.31 11.08 -5.77
CA GLN A 125 -10.44 11.53 -4.96
C GLN A 125 -11.44 12.38 -5.77
N VAL A 126 -10.94 13.24 -6.67
CA VAL A 126 -11.81 14.08 -7.51
C VAL A 126 -12.50 13.23 -8.57
N THR A 127 -11.80 12.24 -9.12
CA THR A 127 -12.37 11.34 -10.15
C THR A 127 -13.45 10.41 -9.60
N SER A 128 -13.41 10.06 -8.30
CA SER A 128 -14.38 9.18 -7.67
C SER A 128 -15.81 9.73 -7.71
N ILE A 129 -16.01 11.05 -7.58
CA ILE A 129 -17.35 11.68 -7.64
C ILE A 129 -17.95 11.51 -9.05
N GLY A 130 -17.15 11.77 -10.09
CA GLY A 130 -17.58 11.60 -11.47
C GLY A 130 -17.91 10.13 -11.81
N PHE A 131 -17.08 9.20 -11.32
CA PHE A 131 -17.33 7.77 -11.49
C PHE A 131 -18.63 7.31 -10.82
N TYR A 132 -18.91 7.78 -9.61
CA TYR A 132 -20.17 7.47 -8.92
C TYR A 132 -21.38 7.95 -9.73
N GLN A 133 -21.34 9.19 -10.25
CA GLN A 133 -22.42 9.71 -11.09
C GLN A 133 -22.63 8.90 -12.38
N LEU A 134 -21.55 8.39 -12.98
CA LEU A 134 -21.60 7.52 -14.15
C LEU A 134 -22.20 6.14 -13.85
N MET A 135 -21.94 5.57 -12.67
CA MET A 135 -22.54 4.29 -12.26
C MET A 135 -24.01 4.42 -11.82
N TYR A 136 -24.38 5.57 -11.26
CA TYR A 136 -25.71 5.80 -10.71
C TYR A 136 -26.74 6.21 -11.77
N ARG A 137 -26.29 6.90 -12.82
CA ARG A 137 -27.11 7.20 -14.00
C ARG A 137 -27.20 6.00 -14.92
#